data_AF-A0A7C3MW92-F1
#
_entry.id   AF-A0A7C3MW92-F1
#
_cell.length_a   1.000
_cell.length_b   1.000
_cell.length_c   1.000
_cell.angle_alpha   90.00
_cell.angle_beta   90.00
_cell.angle_gamma   90.00
#
_symmetry.space_group_name_H-M   'P 1'
#
loop_
_entity.id
_entity.type
_entity.pdbx_description
1 polymer ?
#
loop_
_entity_poly.entity_id
_entity_poly.type
_entity_poly.pdbx_seq_one_letter_code
_entity_poly.pdbx_strand_id
1 'polypeptide(L)'
;MSKELAPGTRVKVVDRLATAADARSRLFFEHFRNLTGSVVRTYADGQEVQVNVDLDSLPPDLRARHEGAQEQMQKRIHESLSDEARRRMGDEALQVRLPYSILVSPDDLEVLEKGGPKERKAGQRKAEAPRSEGEQAQAERGAGPPGGRTASGTASSQADSVAKHPRPTARDLDRRERELLEQRARSRGNRSPSG
;
A
#
# COMPACT_ATOMS: atom_id res chain seq x y z
N MET A 1 11.02 -20.12 -24.66
CA MET A 1 9.82 -20.79 -24.14
C MET A 1 9.45 -20.05 -22.88
N SER A 2 8.51 -19.10 -22.95
CA SER A 2 8.10 -18.32 -21.77
C SER A 2 7.43 -19.25 -20.77
N LYS A 3 7.99 -19.39 -19.57
CA LYS A 3 7.34 -20.12 -18.48
C LYS A 3 6.11 -19.31 -18.04
N GLU A 4 4.92 -19.76 -18.38
CA GLU A 4 3.69 -19.24 -17.78
C GLU A 4 3.65 -19.64 -16.30
N LEU A 5 3.91 -18.67 -15.42
CA LEU A 5 3.86 -18.83 -13.98
C LEU A 5 2.51 -18.33 -13.46
N ALA A 6 1.69 -19.26 -12.94
CA ALA A 6 0.42 -18.93 -12.33
C ALA A 6 0.61 -18.28 -10.95
N PRO A 7 -0.24 -17.32 -10.56
CA PRO A 7 -0.22 -16.76 -9.20
C PRO A 7 -0.48 -17.87 -8.17
N GLY A 8 0.25 -17.82 -7.06
CA GLY A 8 0.24 -18.84 -6.00
C GLY A 8 1.23 -19.98 -6.19
N THR A 9 1.92 -20.06 -7.33
CA THR A 9 2.93 -21.11 -7.58
C THR A 9 4.15 -20.92 -6.67
N ARG A 10 4.61 -22.00 -6.04
CA ARG A 10 5.84 -22.02 -5.26
C ARG A 10 7.06 -22.06 -6.18
N VAL A 11 7.92 -21.08 -6.04
CA VAL A 11 9.10 -20.90 -6.88
C VAL A 11 10.36 -20.71 -6.04
N LYS A 12 11.50 -21.04 -6.65
CA LYS A 12 12.85 -20.80 -6.15
C LYS A 12 13.61 -20.00 -7.20
N VAL A 13 14.38 -19.03 -6.75
CA VAL A 13 15.29 -18.28 -7.62
C VAL A 13 16.53 -19.11 -7.91
N VAL A 14 16.89 -19.20 -9.19
CA VAL A 14 18.04 -19.97 -9.69
C VAL A 14 19.34 -19.51 -9.03
N ASP A 15 20.19 -20.48 -8.74
CA ASP A 15 21.52 -20.24 -8.21
C ASP A 15 22.53 -19.95 -9.34
N ARG A 16 22.58 -18.69 -9.79
CA ARG A 16 23.53 -18.23 -10.81
C ARG A 16 24.23 -16.93 -10.44
N LEU A 17 25.39 -16.68 -11.04
CA LEU A 17 26.08 -15.40 -10.92
C LEU A 17 25.34 -14.32 -11.71
N ALA A 18 25.34 -13.09 -11.18
CA ALA A 18 24.76 -11.96 -11.86
C ALA A 18 25.62 -11.62 -13.09
N THR A 19 24.98 -11.46 -14.25
CA THR A 19 25.65 -11.07 -15.49
C THR A 19 25.56 -9.55 -15.70
N ALA A 20 26.36 -9.00 -16.61
CA ALA A 20 26.26 -7.59 -16.99
C ALA A 20 24.92 -7.22 -17.64
N ALA A 21 24.14 -8.20 -18.14
CA ALA A 21 22.78 -7.97 -18.59
C ALA A 21 21.83 -7.76 -17.40
N ASP A 22 22.01 -8.50 -16.31
CA ASP A 22 21.20 -8.39 -15.09
C ASP A 22 21.43 -7.08 -14.35
N ALA A 23 22.68 -6.61 -14.33
CA ALA A 23 23.00 -5.29 -13.77
C ALA A 23 22.26 -4.15 -14.50
N ARG A 24 21.96 -4.34 -15.80
CA ARG A 24 21.20 -3.38 -16.61
C ARG A 24 19.70 -3.55 -16.46
N SER A 25 19.20 -4.79 -16.41
CA SER A 25 17.76 -5.06 -16.25
C SER A 25 17.27 -4.79 -14.82
N ARG A 26 18.15 -4.90 -13.81
CA ARG A 26 17.83 -4.81 -12.38
C ARG A 26 16.82 -5.86 -11.91
N LEU A 27 16.68 -6.96 -12.67
CA LEU A 27 15.77 -8.06 -12.38
C LEU A 27 16.44 -9.21 -11.62
N PHE A 28 17.77 -9.23 -11.54
CA PHE A 28 18.49 -10.26 -10.81
C PHE A 28 19.68 -9.66 -10.07
N PHE A 29 19.79 -9.99 -8.79
CA PHE A 29 20.92 -9.66 -7.94
C PHE A 29 21.43 -10.92 -7.25
N GLU A 30 22.73 -10.96 -6.93
CA GLU A 30 23.35 -12.15 -6.34
C GLU A 30 22.74 -12.55 -4.99
N HIS A 31 22.25 -11.59 -4.22
CA HIS A 31 21.59 -11.86 -2.94
C HIS A 31 20.17 -12.44 -3.10
N PHE A 32 19.66 -12.56 -4.33
CA PHE A 32 18.40 -13.27 -4.62
C PHE A 32 18.59 -14.76 -4.87
N ARG A 33 19.83 -15.23 -5.00
CA ARG A 33 20.14 -16.65 -5.26
C ARG A 33 19.55 -17.53 -4.16
N ASN A 34 18.97 -18.67 -4.55
CA ASN A 34 18.37 -19.66 -3.66
C ASN A 34 17.21 -19.17 -2.79
N LEU A 35 16.68 -17.95 -3.01
CA LEU A 35 15.49 -17.49 -2.30
C LEU A 35 14.26 -18.30 -2.74
N THR A 36 13.37 -18.61 -1.80
CA THR A 36 12.11 -19.29 -2.06
C THR A 36 10.95 -18.34 -1.83
N GLY A 37 9.87 -18.54 -2.58
CA GLY A 37 8.72 -17.68 -2.47
C GLY A 37 7.50 -18.19 -3.22
N SER A 38 6.50 -17.33 -3.33
CA SER A 38 5.28 -17.59 -4.09
C SER A 38 5.03 -16.47 -5.08
N VAL A 39 4.59 -16.85 -6.29
CA VAL A 39 4.26 -15.87 -7.33
C VAL A 39 3.00 -15.11 -6.92
N VAL A 40 3.07 -13.78 -6.90
CA VAL A 40 1.93 -12.91 -6.62
C VAL A 40 1.26 -12.52 -7.93
N ARG A 41 2.06 -11.99 -8.86
CA ARG A 41 1.58 -11.44 -10.12
C ARG A 41 2.68 -11.44 -11.16
N THR A 42 2.27 -11.56 -12.41
CA THR A 42 3.13 -11.45 -13.59
C THR A 42 2.84 -10.14 -14.31
N TYR A 43 3.88 -9.48 -14.79
CA TYR A 43 3.86 -8.17 -15.44
C TYR A 43 4.47 -8.27 -16.85
N ALA A 44 4.22 -7.24 -17.67
CA ALA A 44 4.79 -7.07 -19.01
C ALA A 44 4.72 -8.35 -19.87
N ASP A 45 3.52 -8.91 -20.01
CA ASP A 45 3.23 -10.10 -20.84
C ASP A 45 4.13 -11.31 -20.53
N GLY A 46 4.53 -11.46 -19.27
CA GLY A 46 5.35 -12.58 -18.82
C GLY A 46 6.84 -12.30 -18.72
N GLN A 47 7.30 -11.06 -18.91
CA GLN A 47 8.73 -10.72 -18.80
C GLN A 47 9.19 -10.50 -17.34
N GLU A 48 8.29 -10.11 -16.44
CA GLU A 48 8.62 -9.82 -15.05
C GLU A 48 7.63 -10.50 -14.11
N VAL A 49 8.12 -11.10 -13.03
CA VAL A 49 7.30 -11.82 -12.06
C VAL A 49 7.56 -11.28 -10.67
N GLN A 50 6.50 -10.86 -9.99
CA GLN A 50 6.56 -10.51 -8.58
C GLN A 50 6.45 -11.77 -7.73
N VAL A 51 7.48 -12.01 -6.94
CA VAL A 51 7.56 -13.13 -6.00
C VAL A 51 7.57 -12.58 -4.58
N ASN A 52 6.64 -13.06 -3.76
CA ASN A 52 6.67 -12.84 -2.32
C ASN A 52 7.60 -13.88 -1.69
N VAL A 53 8.72 -13.42 -1.15
CA VAL A 53 9.80 -14.27 -0.63
C VAL A 53 9.49 -14.72 0.79
N ASP A 54 9.84 -15.96 1.11
CA ASP A 54 9.79 -16.47 2.47
C ASP A 54 10.93 -15.86 3.30
N LEU A 55 10.60 -15.24 4.44
CA LEU A 55 11.60 -14.63 5.33
C LEU A 55 12.66 -15.63 5.82
N ASP A 56 12.29 -16.91 5.92
CA ASP A 56 13.19 -18.00 6.30
C ASP A 56 14.29 -18.27 5.26
N SER A 57 14.02 -17.95 3.99
CA SER A 57 14.99 -18.10 2.90
C SER A 57 15.94 -16.90 2.78
N LEU A 58 15.62 -15.77 3.42
CA LEU A 58 16.46 -14.57 3.35
C LEU A 58 17.76 -14.75 4.14
N PRO A 59 18.89 -14.21 3.61
CA PRO A 59 20.12 -14.03 4.37
C PRO A 59 19.87 -13.25 5.68
N PRO A 60 20.62 -13.56 6.75
CA PRO A 60 20.39 -12.96 8.07
C PRO A 60 20.50 -11.42 8.05
N ASP A 61 21.43 -10.87 7.26
CA ASP A 61 21.60 -9.42 7.12
C ASP A 61 20.37 -8.73 6.50
N LEU A 62 19.78 -9.35 5.47
CA LEU A 62 18.58 -8.82 4.81
C LEU A 62 17.34 -9.00 5.67
N ARG A 63 17.26 -10.14 6.37
CA ARG A 63 16.18 -10.41 7.34
C ARG A 63 16.16 -9.36 8.43
N ALA A 64 17.30 -9.08 9.07
CA ALA A 64 17.39 -8.08 10.13
C ALA A 64 17.00 -6.68 9.66
N ARG A 65 17.36 -6.30 8.43
CA ARG A 65 16.94 -5.01 7.83
C ARG A 65 15.44 -4.96 7.57
N HIS A 66 14.86 -6.06 7.08
CA HIS A 66 13.42 -6.15 6.83
C HIS A 66 12.62 -6.10 8.12
N GLU A 67 13.04 -6.84 9.14
CA GLU A 67 12.46 -6.81 10.48
C GLU A 67 12.53 -5.40 11.09
N GLY A 68 13.70 -4.75 11.03
CA GLY A 68 13.84 -3.37 11.49
C GLY A 68 12.96 -2.37 10.73
N ALA A 69 12.77 -2.55 9.42
CA ALA A 69 11.85 -1.72 8.64
C ALA A 69 10.38 -1.96 9.03
N GLN A 70 10.01 -3.22 9.30
CA GLN A 70 8.68 -3.59 9.76
C GLN A 70 8.39 -3.00 11.14
N GLU A 71 9.33 -3.08 12.08
CA GLU A 71 9.22 -2.48 13.42
C GLU A 71 9.07 -0.96 13.34
N GLN A 72 9.87 -0.29 12.50
CA GLN A 72 9.74 1.16 12.30
C GLN A 72 8.37 1.55 11.73
N MET A 73 7.87 0.78 10.76
CA MET A 73 6.55 1.01 10.19
C MET A 73 5.46 0.79 11.25
N GLN A 74 5.55 -0.30 12.02
CA GLN A 74 4.61 -0.61 13.08
C GLN A 74 4.61 0.49 14.15
N LYS A 75 5.78 0.97 14.56
CA LYS A 75 5.92 2.08 15.51
C LYS A 75 5.28 3.36 14.98
N ARG A 76 5.55 3.73 13.72
CA ARG A 76 4.94 4.90 13.08
C ARG A 76 3.41 4.79 13.02
N ILE A 77 2.90 3.62 12.65
CA ILE A 77 1.46 3.38 12.60
C ILE A 77 0.87 3.50 14.00
N HIS A 78 1.48 2.86 15.00
CA HIS A 78 1.06 2.98 16.38
C HIS A 78 1.01 4.45 16.81
N GLU A 79 2.10 5.21 16.67
CA GLU A 79 2.20 6.64 17.02
C GLU A 79 1.19 7.52 16.25
N SER A 80 0.87 7.19 15.00
CA SER A 80 -0.08 7.94 14.17
C SER A 80 -1.55 7.71 14.55
N LEU A 81 -1.86 6.60 15.22
CA LEU A 81 -3.23 6.25 15.60
C LEU A 81 -3.59 6.82 16.96
N SER A 82 -4.75 7.47 17.05
CA SER A 82 -5.36 7.87 18.32
C SER A 82 -5.80 6.65 19.12
N ASP A 83 -5.91 6.79 20.44
CA ASP A 83 -6.31 5.69 21.32
C ASP A 83 -7.71 5.14 20.99
N GLU A 84 -8.60 5.98 20.46
CA GLU A 84 -9.93 5.59 19.98
C GLU A 84 -9.85 4.74 18.69
N ALA A 85 -8.95 5.09 17.76
CA ALA A 85 -8.70 4.33 16.55
C ALA A 85 -8.03 2.97 16.84
N ARG A 86 -7.10 2.93 17.81
CA ARG A 86 -6.47 1.68 18.26
C ARG A 86 -7.49 0.72 18.88
N ARG A 87 -8.37 1.21 19.75
CA ARG A 87 -9.45 0.41 20.36
C ARG A 87 -10.43 -0.14 19.32
N ARG A 88 -10.68 0.59 18.24
CA ARG A 88 -11.59 0.16 17.17
C ARG A 88 -10.99 -0.90 16.24
N MET A 89 -9.67 -0.87 16.02
CA MET A 89 -8.99 -1.78 15.11
C MET A 89 -8.54 -3.09 15.77
N GLY A 90 -8.36 -3.10 17.10
CA GLY A 90 -7.91 -4.29 17.82
C GLY A 90 -6.43 -4.61 17.57
N ASP A 91 -5.82 -5.35 18.49
CA ASP A 91 -4.36 -5.57 18.51
C ASP A 91 -3.84 -6.36 17.29
N GLU A 92 -4.69 -7.18 16.67
CA GLU A 92 -4.34 -7.96 15.48
C GLU A 92 -4.20 -7.07 14.22
N ALA A 93 -5.06 -6.06 14.06
CA ALA A 93 -4.96 -5.13 12.94
C ALA A 93 -3.77 -4.14 13.07
N LEU A 94 -3.20 -4.02 14.27
CA LEU A 94 -1.97 -3.28 14.55
C LEU A 94 -0.70 -4.08 14.19
N GLN A 95 -0.80 -5.38 13.91
CA GLN A 95 0.32 -6.20 13.43
C GLN A 95 0.50 -6.01 11.93
N VAL A 96 1.27 -5.00 11.56
CA VAL A 96 1.61 -4.71 10.17
C VAL A 96 2.68 -5.68 9.71
N ARG A 97 2.32 -6.61 8.83
CA ARG A 97 3.28 -7.52 8.18
C ARG A 97 3.68 -6.94 6.83
N LEU A 98 4.97 -6.66 6.67
CA LEU A 98 5.50 -6.16 5.42
C LEU A 98 5.92 -7.35 4.54
N PRO A 99 5.28 -7.60 3.38
CA PRO A 99 5.73 -8.66 2.48
C PRO A 99 7.08 -8.25 1.86
N TYR A 100 8.04 -9.17 1.84
CA TYR A 100 9.27 -8.98 1.09
C TYR A 100 9.06 -9.47 -0.35
N SER A 101 8.59 -8.57 -1.22
CA SER A 101 8.35 -8.90 -2.63
C SER A 101 9.48 -8.42 -3.52
N ILE A 102 9.96 -9.30 -4.41
CA ILE A 102 10.98 -8.99 -5.42
C ILE A 102 10.39 -9.15 -6.83
N LEU A 103 10.94 -8.41 -7.78
CA LEU A 103 10.66 -8.56 -9.20
C LEU A 103 11.84 -9.31 -9.84
N VAL A 104 11.54 -10.40 -10.52
CA VAL A 104 12.55 -11.26 -11.17
C VAL A 104 12.09 -11.70 -12.55
N SER A 105 13.05 -12.05 -13.41
CA SER A 105 12.76 -12.65 -14.72
C SER A 105 12.14 -14.05 -14.55
N PRO A 106 11.17 -14.46 -15.39
CA PRO A 106 10.62 -15.83 -15.38
C PRO A 106 11.68 -16.90 -15.69
N ASP A 107 12.75 -16.52 -16.41
CA ASP A 107 13.83 -17.44 -16.80
C ASP A 107 14.66 -17.87 -15.59
N ASP A 108 14.71 -17.01 -14.55
CA ASP A 108 15.47 -17.21 -13.32
C ASP A 108 14.67 -17.90 -12.22
N LEU A 109 13.48 -18.41 -12.56
CA LEU A 109 12.58 -19.08 -11.62
C LEU A 109 12.46 -20.58 -11.91
N GLU A 110 12.70 -21.36 -10.86
CA GLU A 110 12.44 -22.79 -10.80
C GLU A 110 11.16 -23.05 -10.01
N VAL A 111 10.24 -23.81 -10.59
CA VAL A 111 9.01 -24.19 -9.89
C VAL A 111 9.35 -25.34 -8.94
N LEU A 112 9.26 -25.10 -7.64
CA LEU A 112 9.54 -26.11 -6.62
C LEU A 112 8.40 -27.11 -6.49
N GLU A 113 7.16 -26.63 -6.57
CA GLU A 113 5.99 -27.48 -6.67
C GLU A 113 5.02 -26.88 -7.68
N LYS A 114 4.66 -27.66 -8.71
CA LYS A 114 3.40 -27.44 -9.42
C LYS A 114 2.29 -27.75 -8.42
N GLY A 115 1.92 -26.75 -7.62
CA GLY A 115 0.76 -26.84 -6.75
C GLY A 115 -0.46 -27.12 -7.61
N GLY A 116 -0.83 -28.40 -7.74
CA GLY A 116 -2.21 -28.77 -7.99
C GLY A 116 -3.08 -28.10 -6.92
N PRO A 117 -4.32 -27.71 -7.26
CA PRO A 117 -5.18 -26.95 -6.38
C PRO A 117 -5.27 -27.66 -5.04
N LYS A 118 -4.75 -27.01 -3.99
CA LYS A 118 -4.81 -27.53 -2.62
C LYS A 118 -6.30 -27.53 -2.24
N GLU A 119 -6.94 -28.69 -2.35
CA GLU A 119 -8.29 -28.93 -1.85
C GLU A 119 -8.39 -28.36 -0.44
N ARG A 120 -9.21 -27.32 -0.30
CA ARG A 120 -9.72 -26.91 1.00
C ARG A 120 -10.55 -28.10 1.49
N LYS A 121 -9.94 -29.00 2.28
CA LYS A 121 -10.71 -29.96 3.07
C LYS A 121 -11.62 -29.16 3.98
N ALA A 122 -12.89 -29.08 3.58
CA ALA A 122 -13.99 -28.64 4.40
C ALA A 122 -14.04 -29.56 5.63
N GLY A 123 -13.41 -29.10 6.70
CA GLY A 123 -13.56 -29.69 8.03
C GLY A 123 -14.99 -29.48 8.48
N GLN A 124 -15.78 -30.54 8.35
CA GLN A 124 -17.07 -30.73 8.98
C GLN A 124 -17.00 -30.36 10.46
N ARG A 125 -17.75 -29.33 10.86
CA ARG A 125 -18.28 -29.25 12.23
C ARG A 125 -19.80 -29.35 12.15
N LYS A 126 -20.24 -30.58 12.44
CA LYS A 126 -21.60 -31.00 12.73
C LYS A 126 -21.90 -30.59 14.18
N ALA A 127 -22.89 -29.72 14.38
CA ALA A 127 -23.68 -29.53 15.61
C ALA A 127 -24.83 -28.58 15.21
N GLU A 128 -25.99 -29.09 14.80
CA GLU A 128 -27.09 -29.53 15.68
C GLU A 128 -27.74 -28.33 16.38
N ALA A 129 -28.93 -27.97 15.90
CA ALA A 129 -29.79 -26.91 16.43
C ALA A 129 -30.28 -27.24 17.85
N PRO A 130 -30.70 -26.22 18.61
CA PRO A 130 -32.13 -26.17 18.87
C PRO A 130 -32.75 -24.77 18.74
N ARG A 131 -34.05 -24.83 18.46
CA ARG A 131 -35.02 -23.72 18.47
C ARG A 131 -35.24 -23.20 19.89
N SER A 132 -35.49 -21.90 20.02
CA SER A 132 -36.48 -21.38 20.97
C SER A 132 -36.97 -20.00 20.53
N GLU A 133 -38.29 -19.89 20.49
CA GLU A 133 -39.10 -18.70 20.24
C GLU A 133 -39.05 -17.69 21.40
N GLY A 134 -39.54 -16.47 21.15
CA GLY A 134 -39.74 -15.39 22.13
C GLY A 134 -39.19 -14.06 21.61
N GLU A 135 -39.89 -13.30 20.76
CA GLU A 135 -41.08 -12.46 21.04
C GLU A 135 -40.77 -11.11 21.72
N GLN A 136 -40.99 -10.04 20.92
CA GLN A 136 -41.43 -8.66 21.23
C GLN A 136 -40.52 -7.63 21.93
N ALA A 137 -40.32 -6.49 21.22
CA ALA A 137 -40.76 -5.11 21.56
C ALA A 137 -39.83 -4.07 20.90
N GLN A 138 -40.26 -3.38 19.83
CA GLN A 138 -40.85 -2.03 19.79
C GLN A 138 -39.95 -0.86 20.22
N ALA A 139 -39.81 0.11 19.29
CA ALA A 139 -39.72 1.59 19.43
C ALA A 139 -38.67 2.14 18.44
N GLU A 140 -39.07 2.62 17.26
CA GLU A 140 -39.57 3.98 16.96
C GLU A 140 -38.50 5.10 16.87
N ARG A 141 -38.61 5.85 15.76
CA ARG A 141 -38.24 7.26 15.49
C ARG A 141 -36.87 7.56 14.86
N GLY A 142 -36.95 8.13 13.66
CA GLY A 142 -35.84 8.88 13.05
C GLY A 142 -36.06 9.21 11.58
N ALA A 143 -37.16 9.89 11.25
CA ALA A 143 -37.43 10.42 9.92
C ALA A 143 -36.41 11.51 9.53
N GLY A 144 -35.78 11.35 8.36
CA GLY A 144 -35.00 12.38 7.68
C GLY A 144 -35.27 12.30 6.17
N PRO A 145 -35.74 13.38 5.51
CA PRO A 145 -36.27 13.33 4.15
C PRO A 145 -35.19 13.38 3.04
N PRO A 146 -35.58 13.09 1.78
CA PRO A 146 -34.69 12.81 0.66
C PRO A 146 -34.48 14.03 -0.25
N GLY A 147 -33.54 13.89 -1.20
CA GLY A 147 -33.73 14.44 -2.55
C GLY A 147 -32.88 15.66 -2.89
N GLY A 148 -32.07 15.52 -3.95
CA GLY A 148 -31.10 16.50 -4.40
C GLY A 148 -31.67 17.73 -5.13
N ARG A 149 -30.77 18.68 -5.38
CA ARG A 149 -30.83 19.56 -6.55
C ARG A 149 -29.45 19.65 -7.19
N THR A 150 -29.44 19.24 -8.45
CA THR A 150 -28.41 19.45 -9.45
C THR A 150 -28.50 20.87 -10.02
N ALA A 151 -27.43 21.22 -10.76
CA ALA A 151 -27.31 22.25 -11.80
C ALA A 151 -26.69 23.62 -11.42
N SER A 152 -25.41 23.76 -11.76
CA SER A 152 -24.84 24.77 -12.70
C SER A 152 -23.31 24.57 -12.66
N GLY A 153 -22.61 24.14 -13.72
CA GLY A 153 -22.40 24.85 -14.99
C GLY A 153 -21.37 25.97 -14.76
N THR A 154 -20.24 26.14 -15.46
CA THR A 154 -19.75 25.62 -16.74
C THR A 154 -18.27 26.06 -16.90
N ALA A 155 -17.47 25.19 -17.53
CA ALA A 155 -16.27 25.43 -18.36
C ALA A 155 -15.04 26.20 -17.82
N SER A 156 -13.88 25.53 -17.83
CA SER A 156 -12.86 25.69 -18.89
C SER A 156 -11.78 24.62 -18.68
N SER A 157 -11.82 23.49 -19.38
CA SER A 157 -10.90 23.19 -20.49
C SER A 157 -9.59 23.99 -20.48
N GLN A 158 -8.49 23.34 -20.11
CA GLN A 158 -7.27 23.34 -20.92
C GLN A 158 -6.33 22.23 -20.43
N ALA A 159 -6.26 21.18 -21.24
CA ALA A 159 -5.05 20.39 -21.39
C ALA A 159 -3.96 21.26 -22.03
N ASP A 160 -2.72 20.78 -21.96
CA ASP A 160 -1.48 21.37 -22.52
C ASP A 160 -0.80 22.47 -21.69
N SER A 161 -0.01 22.05 -20.71
CA SER A 161 1.47 22.11 -20.81
C SER A 161 2.09 21.82 -19.44
N VAL A 162 2.89 20.75 -19.36
CA VAL A 162 3.76 20.50 -18.20
C VAL A 162 4.92 21.49 -18.27
N ALA A 163 4.64 22.75 -17.95
CA ALA A 163 5.69 23.73 -17.66
C ALA A 163 6.20 23.42 -16.25
N LYS A 164 7.45 22.94 -16.15
CA LYS A 164 8.18 22.84 -14.90
C LYS A 164 8.17 24.22 -14.23
N HIS A 165 7.29 24.45 -13.26
CA HIS A 165 7.45 25.61 -12.38
C HIS A 165 8.75 25.41 -11.61
N PRO A 166 9.78 26.25 -11.82
CA PRO A 166 10.99 26.15 -11.03
C PRO A 166 10.61 26.34 -9.57
N ARG A 167 11.21 25.54 -8.68
CA ARG A 167 11.02 25.69 -7.24
C ARG A 167 11.35 27.16 -6.90
N PRO A 168 10.45 27.89 -6.21
CA PRO A 168 10.69 29.29 -5.89
C PRO A 168 12.00 29.41 -5.11
N THR A 169 12.84 30.36 -5.53
CA THR A 169 14.12 30.59 -4.88
C THR A 169 13.90 31.28 -3.53
N ALA A 170 14.90 31.26 -2.64
CA ALA A 170 14.80 31.92 -1.34
C ALA A 170 14.41 33.40 -1.46
N ARG A 171 14.91 34.10 -2.50
CA ARG A 171 14.56 35.50 -2.79
C ARG A 171 13.10 35.69 -3.19
N ASP A 172 12.48 34.70 -3.82
CA ASP A 172 11.06 34.76 -4.22
C ASP A 172 10.13 34.57 -3.01
N LEU A 173 10.57 33.76 -2.03
CA LEU A 173 9.86 33.57 -0.78
C LEU A 173 9.92 34.83 0.10
N ASP A 174 11.10 35.45 0.23
CA ASP A 174 11.27 36.69 1.00
C ASP A 174 10.43 37.85 0.44
N ARG A 175 10.32 37.94 -0.89
CA ARG A 175 9.49 38.96 -1.56
C ARG A 175 8.02 38.76 -1.22
N ARG A 176 7.52 37.53 -1.31
CA ARG A 176 6.13 37.19 -0.98
C ARG A 176 5.81 37.41 0.50
N GLU A 177 6.75 37.13 1.39
CA GLU A 177 6.58 37.37 2.82
C GLU A 177 6.46 38.87 3.14
N ARG A 178 7.28 39.72 2.52
CA ARG A 178 7.17 41.18 2.67
C ARG A 178 5.84 41.73 2.16
N GLU A 179 5.38 41.26 1.01
CA GLU A 179 4.07 41.67 0.46
C GLU A 179 2.92 41.27 1.38
N LEU A 180 2.98 40.08 1.97
CA LEU A 180 2.00 39.61 2.97
C LEU A 180 2.02 40.46 4.24
N LEU A 181 3.20 40.83 4.73
CA LEU A 181 3.35 41.69 5.90
C LEU A 181 2.82 43.10 5.63
N GLU A 182 3.04 43.66 4.44
CA GLU A 182 2.48 44.95 4.05
C GLU A 182 0.96 44.93 3.92
N GLN A 183 0.39 43.88 3.31
CA GLN A 183 -1.06 43.69 3.25
C GLN A 183 -1.67 43.55 4.66
N ARG A 184 -0.97 42.86 5.56
CA ARG A 184 -1.40 42.71 6.96
C ARG A 184 -1.28 44.01 7.75
N ALA A 185 -0.25 44.82 7.50
CA ALA A 185 -0.10 46.13 8.11
C ALA A 185 -1.19 47.10 7.64
N ARG A 186 -1.50 47.10 6.34
CA ARG A 186 -2.58 47.93 5.75
C ARG A 186 -3.96 47.54 6.27
N SER A 187 -4.23 46.25 6.46
CA SER A 187 -5.50 45.77 7.02
C SER A 187 -5.63 46.01 8.53
N ARG A 188 -4.51 46.12 9.27
CA ARG A 188 -4.51 46.50 10.70
C ARG A 188 -4.61 48.01 10.93
N GLY A 189 -4.11 48.83 10.02
CA GLY A 189 -4.20 50.30 10.10
C GLY A 189 -5.60 50.87 9.87
N ASN A 190 -6.54 50.07 9.32
CA ASN A 190 -7.90 50.53 8.97
C ASN A 190 -8.98 50.15 9.99
N ARG A 191 -8.61 49.71 11.20
CA ARG A 191 -9.54 49.57 12.34
C ARG A 191 -9.27 50.68 13.35
N SER A 192 -9.74 51.89 13.03
CA SER A 192 -9.92 52.93 14.04
C SER A 192 -10.96 52.46 15.07
N PRO A 193 -10.76 52.71 16.38
CA PRO A 193 -11.77 52.45 17.38
C PRO A 193 -12.84 53.52 17.27
N SER A 194 -14.05 53.15 16.85
CA SER A 194 -15.23 53.99 17.04
C SER A 194 -15.65 53.89 18.50
N GLY A 195 -15.33 54.94 19.27
CA GLY A 195 -16.00 55.24 20.54
C GLY A 195 -17.41 55.75 20.33
#